data_AF-A0A816JA56-F1
#
_entry.id   AF-A0A816JA56-F1
#
_cell.length_a   1.000
_cell.length_b   1.000
_cell.length_c   1.000
_cell.angle_alpha   90.00
_cell.angle_beta   90.00
_cell.angle_gamma   90.00
#
_symmetry.space_group_name_H-M   'P 1'
#
loop_
_entity.id
_entity.type
_entity.pdbx_description
1 polymer ?
#
loop_
_entity_poly.entity_id
_entity_poly.type
_entity_poly.pdbx_seq_one_letter_code
_entity_poly.pdbx_strand_id
1 'polypeptide(L)'
;MHVFTNYSPDHAKKVVSLLDPHMVYFGNRIITSRDSGGLKSLELVLAEPRGVIVFDYEPRSWRKRDLPNLVIISPKYEYFKANSSNKRSSTGPSKSS
;
A
#
# COMPACT_ATOMS: atom_id res chain seq x y z
N MET A 1 -7.00 -12.14 8.56
CA MET A 1 -6.83 -10.92 7.73
C MET A 1 -5.43 -10.91 7.11
N HIS A 2 -5.22 -10.15 6.04
CA HIS A 2 -3.91 -9.94 5.39
C HIS A 2 -3.48 -8.49 5.52
N VAL A 3 -2.18 -8.25 5.60
CA VAL A 3 -1.59 -6.92 5.36
C VAL A 3 -0.90 -6.94 4.01
N PHE A 4 -1.24 -6.00 3.14
CA PHE A 4 -0.52 -5.80 1.87
C PHE A 4 -0.01 -4.37 1.82
N THR A 5 1.30 -4.20 1.92
CA THR A 5 1.95 -2.89 1.92
C THR A 5 3.08 -2.78 0.90
N ASN A 6 3.36 -1.56 0.44
CA ASN A 6 4.51 -1.27 -0.41
C ASN A 6 5.77 -0.86 0.40
N TYR A 7 5.73 -0.99 1.73
CA TYR A 7 6.91 -0.82 2.59
C TYR A 7 7.76 -2.10 2.66
N SER A 8 8.99 -1.94 3.18
CA SER A 8 9.91 -3.06 3.38
C SER A 8 9.40 -4.05 4.43
N PRO A 9 9.87 -5.31 4.41
CA PRO A 9 9.49 -6.31 5.41
C PRO A 9 9.73 -5.88 6.85
N ASP A 10 10.85 -5.22 7.14
CA ASP A 10 11.17 -4.80 8.50
C ASP A 10 10.22 -3.70 9.00
N HIS A 11 9.85 -2.76 8.12
CA HIS A 11 8.87 -1.73 8.45
C HIS A 11 7.48 -2.34 8.65
N ALA A 12 7.06 -3.24 7.75
CA ALA A 12 5.79 -3.93 7.85
C ALA A 12 5.68 -4.73 9.16
N LYS A 13 6.71 -5.50 9.52
CA LYS A 13 6.77 -6.26 10.76
C LYS A 13 6.64 -5.38 12.00
N LYS A 14 7.36 -4.24 12.05
CA LYS A 14 7.27 -3.29 13.17
C LYS A 14 5.86 -2.73 13.34
N VAL A 15 5.22 -2.32 12.25
CA VAL A 15 3.84 -1.79 12.29
C VAL A 15 2.86 -2.88 12.70
N VAL A 16 2.97 -4.09 12.13
CA VAL A 16 2.09 -5.20 12.48
C VAL A 16 2.27 -5.63 13.95
N SER A 17 3.49 -5.67 14.48
CA SER A 17 3.72 -5.98 15.89
C SER A 17 3.10 -4.96 16.86
N LEU A 18 2.93 -3.70 16.42
CA LEU A 18 2.24 -2.68 17.20
C LEU A 18 0.72 -2.88 17.16
N LEU A 19 0.17 -3.26 16.00
CA LEU A 19 -1.29 -3.41 15.79
C LEU A 19 -1.82 -4.77 16.26
N ASP A 20 -1.03 -5.83 16.16
CA ASP A 20 -1.39 -7.22 16.44
C ASP A 20 -0.25 -7.93 17.20
N PRO A 21 0.00 -7.55 18.47
CA PRO A 21 1.15 -8.04 19.24
C PRO A 21 1.11 -9.56 19.49
N HIS A 22 -0.08 -10.16 19.46
CA HIS A 22 -0.28 -11.60 19.65
C HIS A 22 -0.49 -12.37 18.33
N MET A 23 -0.39 -11.68 17.18
CA MET A 23 -0.47 -12.30 15.86
C MET A 23 -1.79 -13.05 15.59
N VAL A 24 -2.89 -12.61 16.21
CA VAL A 24 -4.21 -13.27 16.14
C VAL A 24 -4.92 -12.93 14.82
N TYR A 25 -4.73 -11.71 14.30
CA TYR A 25 -5.44 -11.23 13.12
C TYR A 25 -4.67 -11.50 11.83
N PHE A 26 -3.39 -11.14 11.80
CA PHE A 26 -2.57 -11.19 10.59
C PHE A 26 -1.68 -12.43 10.56
N GLY A 27 -1.15 -12.86 11.70
CA GLY A 27 -0.16 -13.94 11.72
C GLY A 27 1.00 -13.62 10.76
N ASN A 28 1.35 -14.60 9.92
CA ASN A 28 2.40 -14.44 8.90
C ASN A 28 1.87 -13.93 7.54
N ARG A 29 0.60 -13.49 7.46
CA ARG A 29 -0.05 -13.06 6.21
C ARG A 29 0.27 -11.60 5.88
N ILE A 30 1.55 -11.31 5.70
CA ILE A 30 2.09 -9.98 5.42
C ILE A 30 2.79 -10.01 4.06
N ILE A 31 2.24 -9.28 3.10
CA ILE A 31 2.78 -9.11 1.74
C ILE A 31 3.36 -7.69 1.64
N THR A 32 4.59 -7.59 1.15
CA THR A 32 5.40 -6.37 1.17
C THR A 32 5.83 -5.97 -0.24
N SER A 33 6.51 -4.82 -0.39
CA SER A 33 7.07 -4.44 -1.70
C SER A 33 8.15 -5.39 -2.20
N ARG A 34 8.81 -6.14 -1.31
CA ARG A 34 9.77 -7.19 -1.70
C ARG A 34 9.07 -8.31 -2.48
N ASP A 35 7.82 -8.62 -2.12
CA ASP A 35 7.06 -9.72 -2.71
C ASP A 35 6.36 -9.28 -4.00
N SER A 36 5.89 -8.03 -4.05
CA SER A 36 5.08 -7.50 -5.15
C SER A 36 5.85 -6.72 -6.21
N GLY A 37 7.10 -6.34 -5.95
CA GLY A 37 7.84 -5.40 -6.79
C GLY A 37 7.22 -4.00 -6.81
N GLY A 38 6.40 -3.65 -5.80
CA GLY A 38 5.75 -2.35 -5.67
C GLY A 38 4.38 -2.21 -6.35
N LEU A 39 3.94 -3.21 -7.12
CA LEU A 39 2.61 -3.24 -7.73
C LEU A 39 1.78 -4.38 -7.12
N LYS A 40 0.74 -4.03 -6.36
CA LYS A 40 -0.09 -4.98 -5.62
C LYS A 40 -0.97 -5.82 -6.55
N SER A 41 -1.15 -7.09 -6.21
CA SER A 41 -2.07 -7.98 -6.93
C SER A 41 -2.60 -9.10 -6.04
N LEU A 42 -3.85 -9.51 -6.27
CA LEU A 42 -4.48 -10.61 -5.55
C LEU A 42 -3.85 -11.99 -5.83
N GLU A 43 -3.01 -12.12 -6.86
CA GLU A 43 -2.21 -13.35 -7.09
C GLU A 43 -1.31 -13.75 -5.92
N LEU A 44 -0.90 -12.78 -5.09
CA LEU A 44 -0.06 -13.03 -3.92
C LEU A 44 -0.86 -13.36 -2.66
N VAL A 45 -2.20 -13.28 -2.74
CA VAL A 45 -3.10 -13.66 -1.66
C VAL A 45 -3.55 -15.09 -1.94
N LEU A 46 -3.24 -16.01 -1.01
CA LEU A 46 -3.61 -17.44 -1.13
C LEU A 46 -5.11 -17.65 -0.84
N ALA A 47 -5.97 -17.01 -1.64
CA ALA A 47 -7.42 -17.10 -1.59
C ALA A 47 -8.04 -16.83 -2.96
N GLU A 48 -9.20 -17.42 -3.22
CA GLU A 48 -9.99 -17.13 -4.42
C GLU A 48 -10.40 -15.64 -4.47
N PRO A 49 -10.10 -14.89 -5.55
CA PRO A 49 -10.41 -13.45 -5.63
C PRO A 49 -11.88 -13.12 -5.37
N ARG A 50 -12.80 -14.02 -5.70
CA ARG A 50 -14.25 -13.86 -5.45
C ARG A 50 -14.61 -13.73 -3.97
N GLY A 51 -13.76 -14.23 -3.07
CA GLY A 51 -13.94 -14.16 -1.62
C GLY A 51 -13.11 -13.06 -0.94
N VAL A 52 -12.42 -12.20 -1.70
CA VAL A 52 -11.51 -11.19 -1.16
C VAL A 52 -12.09 -9.80 -1.35
N ILE A 53 -12.06 -9.00 -0.29
CA ILE A 53 -12.29 -7.56 -0.33
C ILE A 53 -11.01 -6.86 0.08
N VAL A 54 -10.62 -5.83 -0.68
CA VAL A 54 -9.43 -5.02 -0.41
C VAL A 54 -9.86 -3.65 0.09
N PHE A 55 -9.22 -3.18 1.16
CA PHE A 55 -9.36 -1.83 1.66
C PHE A 55 -8.02 -1.09 1.49
N ASP A 56 -7.98 -0.08 0.62
CA ASP A 56 -6.78 0.71 0.36
C ASP A 56 -7.18 2.13 -0.09
N TYR A 57 -6.32 3.12 0.13
CA TYR A 57 -6.59 4.50 -0.29
C TYR A 57 -6.01 4.84 -1.67
N GLU A 58 -5.07 4.03 -2.19
CA GLU A 58 -4.35 4.31 -3.43
C GLU A 58 -4.63 3.25 -4.52
N PRO A 59 -5.67 3.44 -5.35
CA PRO A 59 -6.01 2.51 -6.44
C PRO A 59 -4.88 2.27 -7.44
N ARG A 60 -3.99 3.27 -7.64
CA ARG A 60 -2.89 3.14 -8.62
C ARG A 60 -1.82 2.15 -8.16
N SER A 61 -1.83 1.76 -6.89
CA SER A 61 -0.94 0.72 -6.37
C SER A 61 -1.39 -0.69 -6.74
N TRP A 62 -2.57 -0.88 -7.34
CA TRP A 62 -3.14 -2.19 -7.66
C TRP A 62 -3.18 -2.46 -9.16
N ARG A 63 -3.00 -3.73 -9.55
CA ARG A 63 -3.22 -4.15 -10.94
C ARG A 63 -4.67 -3.90 -11.36
N LYS A 64 -4.86 -3.43 -12.59
CA LYS A 64 -6.19 -3.08 -13.14
C LYS A 64 -7.25 -4.18 -12.98
N ARG A 65 -6.85 -5.44 -13.18
CA ARG A 65 -7.76 -6.59 -13.06
C ARG A 65 -8.28 -6.84 -11.64
N ASP A 66 -7.60 -6.32 -10.61
CA ASP A 66 -7.93 -6.53 -9.20
C ASP A 66 -8.76 -5.37 -8.62
N LEU A 67 -8.95 -4.28 -9.39
CA LEU A 67 -9.74 -3.12 -8.98
C LEU A 67 -11.21 -3.43 -8.62
N PRO A 68 -11.91 -4.42 -9.22
CA PRO A 68 -13.27 -4.77 -8.82
C PRO A 68 -13.40 -5.21 -7.35
N ASN A 69 -12.31 -5.65 -6.72
CA ASN A 69 -12.28 -6.05 -5.31
C ASN A 69 -11.92 -4.90 -4.35
N LEU A 70 -11.59 -3.73 -4.88
CA LEU A 70 -11.09 -2.59 -4.10
C LEU A 70 -12.23 -1.70 -3.60
N VAL A 71 -12.34 -1.61 -2.28
CA VAL A 71 -13.09 -0.58 -1.57
C VAL A 71 -12.11 0.54 -1.21
N ILE A 72 -12.28 1.70 -1.86
CA ILE A 72 -11.37 2.84 -1.69
C ILE A 72 -11.67 3.53 -0.36
N ILE A 73 -10.69 3.58 0.54
CA ILE A 73 -10.77 4.40 1.76
C ILE A 73 -10.34 5.82 1.41
N SER A 74 -11.28 6.76 1.43
CA SER A 74 -11.06 8.16 1.11
C SER A 74 -11.70 9.09 2.16
N PRO A 75 -11.02 10.18 2.56
CA PRO A 75 -9.67 10.58 2.15
C PRO A 75 -8.59 9.68 2.76
N LYS A 76 -7.36 9.78 2.22
CA LYS A 76 -6.18 9.20 2.87
C LYS A 76 -6.10 9.70 4.33
N TYR A 77 -5.75 8.81 5.25
CA TYR A 77 -5.53 9.19 6.64
C TYR A 77 -4.26 10.05 6.80
N GLU A 78 -4.44 11.30 7.21
CA GLU A 78 -3.36 12.28 7.42
C GLU A 78 -3.46 12.91 8.81
N TYR A 79 -2.85 12.25 9.81
CA TYR A 79 -2.79 12.77 11.17
C TYR A 79 -1.64 13.76 11.38
N PHE A 80 -0.45 13.41 10.87
CA PHE A 80 0.72 14.29 10.92
C PHE A 80 0.69 15.22 9.71
N LYS A 81 0.75 16.54 9.95
CA LYS A 81 0.85 17.54 8.88
C LYS A 81 2.09 17.26 8.04
N ALA A 82 1.93 17.23 6.72
CA ALA A 82 3.07 17.16 5.82
C ALA A 82 3.92 18.44 5.99
N ASN A 83 5.21 18.28 6.27
CA ASN A 83 6.14 19.41 6.21
C ASN A 83 6.18 19.94 4.78
N SER A 84 5.75 21.18 4.58
CA SER A 84 5.63 21.85 3.28
C SER A 84 6.99 22.20 2.62
N SER A 85 8.09 21.57 3.02
CA SER A 85 9.45 21.95 2.60
C SER A 85 10.00 21.26 1.35
N ASN A 86 9.23 20.43 0.65
CA ASN A 86 9.72 19.77 -0.59
C ASN A 86 8.89 20.05 -1.86
N LYS A 87 8.34 21.26 -1.98
CA LYS A 87 7.92 21.82 -3.28
C LYS A 87 9.05 22.70 -3.84
N ARG A 88 9.92 22.11 -4.66
CA ARG A 88 10.80 22.69 -5.72
C ARG A 88 11.60 21.50 -6.26
N SER A 89 11.39 21.02 -7.47
CA SER A 89 11.59 21.76 -8.72
C SER A 89 10.53 21.42 -9.77
N SER A 90 9.65 22.39 -10.06
CA SER A 90 9.14 22.53 -11.42
C SER A 90 10.30 22.98 -12.29
N THR A 91 10.75 22.13 -13.19
CA THR A 91 11.60 22.48 -14.33
C THR A 91 11.01 23.70 -15.03
N GLY A 92 11.75 24.82 -14.99
CA GLY A 92 11.48 25.99 -15.81
C GLY A 92 11.77 25.69 -17.29
N PRO A 93 11.22 26.46 -18.23
CA PRO A 93 11.27 26.14 -19.66
C PRO A 93 12.69 26.32 -20.21
N SER A 94 13.13 25.34 -20.99
CA SER A 94 14.33 25.39 -21.82
C SER A 94 14.21 26.52 -22.84
N LYS A 95 15.11 27.51 -22.77
CA LYS A 95 15.38 28.41 -23.90
C LYS A 95 16.31 27.69 -24.86
N SER A 96 15.85 27.47 -26.09
CA SER A 96 16.68 27.10 -27.24
C SER A 96 17.51 28.33 -27.66
N SER A 97 18.82 28.13 -27.84
CA SER A 97 19.68 29.00 -28.64
C SER A 97 19.68 28.55 -30.09
#